data_AF-A0AAP3Q3G0-F1
#
_entry.id   AF-A0AAP3Q3G0-F1
#
_cell.length_a   1.000
_cell.length_b   1.000
_cell.length_c   1.000
_cell.angle_alpha   90.00
_cell.angle_beta   90.00
_cell.angle_gamma   90.00
#
_symmetry.space_group_name_H-M   'P 1'
#
loop_
_entity.id
_entity.type
_entity.pdbx_description
1 polymer ?
#
loop_
_entity_poly.entity_id
_entity_poly.type
_entity_poly.pdbx_seq_one_letter_code
_entity_poly.pdbx_strand_id
1 'polypeptide(L)' 'MAKELELAKKLAVLGWIFRKGLITEDEYSRTRIHIMSEYDVIIFMTA' A
#
# COMPACT_ATOMS: atom_id res chain seq x y z
N MET A 1 2.66 -7.19 -16.49
CA MET A 1 2.12 -5.89 -16.94
C MET A 1 0.75 -5.52 -16.33
N ALA A 2 -0.34 -6.28 -16.52
CA ALA A 2 -1.65 -5.90 -15.97
C ALA A 2 -1.71 -5.89 -14.42
N LYS A 3 -1.20 -6.95 -13.77
CA LYS A 3 -1.16 -7.06 -12.29
C LYS A 3 -0.27 -5.99 -11.64
N GLU A 4 0.90 -5.72 -12.22
CA GLU A 4 1.82 -4.68 -11.71
C GLU A 4 1.22 -3.27 -11.83
N LEU A 5 0.51 -3.01 -12.92
CA LEU A 5 -0.20 -1.74 -13.10
C LEU A 5 -1.35 -1.58 -12.10
N GLU A 6 -2.09 -2.66 -11.82
CA GLU A 6 -3.14 -2.65 -10.80
C GLU A 6 -2.58 -2.39 -9.40
N LEU A 7 -1.49 -3.08 -9.04
CA LEU A 7 -0.77 -2.85 -7.79
C LEU A 7 -0.33 -1.38 -7.66
N ALA A 8 0.30 -0.84 -8.70
CA ALA A 8 0.74 0.56 -8.71
C ALA A 8 -0.44 1.53 -8.50
N LYS A 9 -1.60 1.27 -9.10
CA LYS A 9 -2.82 2.06 -8.90
C LYS A 9 -3.33 1.97 -7.45
N LYS A 10 -3.42 0.77 -6.88
CA LYS A 10 -3.85 0.56 -5.48
C LYS A 10 -2.96 1.34 -4.51
N LEU A 11 -1.63 1.27 -4.70
CA LEU A 11 -0.66 1.98 -3.86
C LEU A 11 -0.72 3.50 -4.04
N ALA A 12 -0.93 3.99 -5.26
CA ALA A 12 -1.06 5.42 -5.52
C ALA A 12 -2.30 6.01 -4.82
N VAL A 13 -3.43 5.30 -4.86
CA VAL A 13 -4.65 5.70 -4.16
C VAL A 13 -4.43 5.68 -2.64
N LEU A 14 -3.82 4.62 -2.10
CA LEU A 14 -3.50 4.54 -0.67
C LEU A 14 -2.61 5.70 -0.21
N GLY A 15 -1.56 6.03 -0.97
CA GLY A 15 -0.69 7.16 -0.67
C GLY A 15 -1.41 8.51 -0.76
N TRP A 16 -2.40 8.65 -1.64
CA TRP A 16 -3.23 9.85 -1.72
C TRP A 16 -4.15 10.00 -0.51
N ILE A 17 -4.78 8.92 -0.04
CA ILE A 17 -5.63 8.89 1.16
C ILE A 17 -4.80 9.27 2.40
N PHE A 18 -3.60 8.70 2.55
CA PHE A 18 -2.69 9.04 3.65
C PHE A 18 -2.26 10.51 3.61
N ARG A 19 -1.89 11.05 2.44
CA ARG A 19 -1.56 12.49 2.29
C ARG A 19 -2.73 13.42 2.62
N LYS A 20 -3.97 12.95 2.53
CA LYS A 20 -5.16 13.71 2.93
C LYS A 20 -5.46 13.62 4.43
N GLY A 21 -4.69 12.86 5.20
CA GLY A 21 -4.88 12.67 6.63
C GLY A 21 -6.14 11.88 6.99
N LEU A 22 -6.66 11.10 6.04
CA LEU A 22 -7.89 10.32 6.23
C LEU A 22 -7.66 9.01 7.00
N ILE A 23 -6.41 8.57 7.08
CA ILE A 23 -5.97 7.37 7.80
C ILE A 23 -4.68 7.69 8.57
N THR A 24 -4.46 6.95 9.65
CA THR A 24 -3.23 7.01 10.44
C THR A 24 -2.05 6.34 9.71
N GLU A 25 -0.83 6.59 10.18
CA GLU A 25 0.38 5.94 9.67
C GLU A 25 0.37 4.42 9.88
N ASP A 26 -0.19 3.96 10.99
CA ASP A 26 -0.35 2.54 11.30
C ASP A 26 -1.34 1.87 10.33
N GLU A 27 -2.49 2.48 10.09
CA GLU A 27 -3.46 2.00 9.09
C GLU A 27 -2.86 1.99 7.68
N TYR A 28 -2.16 3.06 7.29
CA TYR A 28 -1.45 3.12 6.02
C TYR A 28 -0.45 1.97 5.88
N SER A 29 0.34 1.71 6.93
CA SER A 29 1.38 0.68 6.90
C SER A 29 0.81 -0.73 6.84
N ARG A 30 -0.24 -1.04 7.63
CA ARG A 30 -0.94 -2.32 7.60
C ARG A 30 -1.62 -2.55 6.24
N THR A 31 -2.31 -1.55 5.70
CA THR A 31 -2.96 -1.66 4.38
C THR A 31 -1.93 -1.81 3.26
N ARG A 32 -0.79 -1.11 3.33
CA ARG A 32 0.29 -1.25 2.34
C ARG A 32 0.85 -2.67 2.31
N ILE A 33 1.10 -3.27 3.48
CA ILE A 33 1.57 -4.66 3.60
C ILE A 33 0.51 -5.63 3.05
N HIS A 34 -0.75 -5.44 3.44
CA HIS A 34 -1.84 -6.29 2.96
C HIS A 34 -1.95 -6.26 1.44
N ILE A 35 -2.01 -5.07 0.82
CA ILE A 35 -2.05 -4.92 -0.64
C ILE A 35 -0.85 -5.59 -1.28
N MET A 36 0.37 -5.40 -0.78
CA MET A 36 1.57 -5.98 -1.38
C MET A 36 1.61 -7.51 -1.26
N SER A 37 1.09 -8.06 -0.16
CA SER A 37 0.98 -9.51 0.04
C SER A 37 0.04 -10.19 -0.97
N GLU A 38 -1.00 -9.51 -1.45
CA GLU A 38 -1.89 -10.03 -2.51
C GLU A 38 -1.16 -10.26 -3.86
N TYR A 39 0.00 -9.64 -4.04
CA TYR A 39 0.81 -9.70 -5.26
C TYR A 39 2.14 -10.43 -5.02
N ASP A 40 2.25 -11.20 -3.93
CA ASP A 40 3.46 -11.94 -3.53
C ASP A 40 4.70 -11.04 -3.33
N VAL A 41 4.49 -9.75 -3.02
CA VAL A 41 5.55 -8.80 -2.71
C VAL A 41 5.72 -8.68 -1.20
N ILE A 42 6.83 -9.19 -0.69
CA ILE A 42 7.19 -9.09 0.74
C ILE A 42 7.90 -7.75 0.98
N ILE A 43 7.41 -6.98 1.96
CA ILE A 43 8.06 -5.75 2.42
C ILE A 43 8.52 -5.94 3.86
N PHE A 44 9.79 -5.64 4.12
CA PHE A 44 10.31 -5.60 5.49
C PHE A 44 9.94 -4.25 6.12
N MET A 45 9.31 -4.28 7.30
CA MET A 45 9.23 -3.09 8.14
C MET A 45 10.60 -2.86 8.77
N THR A 46 11.23 -1.71 8.51
CA THR A 46 12.30 -1.21 9.38
C THR A 46 11.65 -0.74 10.68
N ALA A 47 12.00 -1.42 11.78
CA ALA A 47 11.61 -1.09 13.14
C ALA A 47 12.18 0.26 13.59
#